data_AF-A0A4W5K588-F1
#
_entry.id   AF-A0A4W5K588-F1
#
_cell.length_a   1.000
_cell.length_b   1.000
_cell.length_c   1.000
_cell.angle_alpha   90.00
_cell.angle_beta   90.00
_cell.angle_gamma   90.00
#
_symmetry.space_group_name_H-M   'P 1'
#
loop_
_entity.id
_entity.type
_entity.pdbx_description
1 polymer ?
#
loop_
_entity_poly.entity_id
_entity_poly.type
_entity_poly.pdbx_seq_one_letter_code
_entity_poly.pdbx_strand_id
1 'polypeptide(L)'
;MQTVSSQFRENLHKLMTNLRSTHPHFVRCLIPNESKTPGLMENFLVIHQLRCNGVLEGIRICRKGFPSRIIYADFKQRYTLKHARTHTTEGSAP
;
A
#
# COMPACT_ATOMS: atom_id res chain seq x y z
N MET A 1 37.58 25.03 5.23
CA MET A 1 37.64 23.78 4.45
C MET A 1 36.29 23.08 4.54
N GLN A 2 35.59 22.91 3.44
CA GLN A 2 34.27 22.27 3.44
C GLN A 2 34.45 20.75 3.37
N THR A 3 33.85 20.01 4.30
CA THR A 3 33.93 18.54 4.32
C THR A 3 32.88 17.94 3.39
N VAL A 4 33.14 16.72 2.92
CA VAL A 4 32.18 15.94 2.11
C VAL A 4 30.82 15.83 2.83
N SER A 5 30.83 15.59 4.14
CA SER A 5 29.61 15.51 4.96
C SER A 5 28.84 16.83 5.01
N SER A 6 29.54 17.97 5.08
CA SER A 6 28.90 19.30 5.07
C SER A 6 28.20 19.56 3.73
N GLN A 7 28.87 19.23 2.61
CA GLN A 7 28.29 19.36 1.28
C GLN A 7 27.09 18.42 1.07
N PHE A 8 27.19 17.16 1.51
CA PHE A 8 26.09 16.20 1.42
C PHE A 8 24.86 16.66 2.20
N ARG A 9 25.06 17.17 3.43
CA ARG A 9 23.98 17.71 4.26
C ARG A 9 23.25 18.86 3.57
N GLU A 10 24.00 19.78 2.96
CA GLU A 10 23.41 20.91 2.24
C GLU A 10 22.63 20.45 1.00
N ASN A 11 23.18 19.50 0.24
CA ASN A 11 22.52 18.93 -0.94
C ASN A 11 21.22 18.20 -0.55
N LEU A 12 21.26 17.41 0.53
CA LEU A 12 20.07 16.72 1.05
C LEU A 12 19.02 17.73 1.51
N HIS A 13 19.41 18.80 2.19
CA HIS A 13 18.47 19.84 2.62
C HIS A 13 17.79 20.51 1.41
N LYS A 14 18.54 20.89 0.38
CA LYS A 14 17.99 21.44 -0.87
C LYS A 14 17.01 20.48 -1.53
N LEU A 15 17.35 19.19 -1.61
CA LEU A 15 16.46 18.15 -2.14
C LEU A 15 15.15 18.07 -1.34
N MET A 16 15.23 18.03 -0.01
CA MET A 16 14.05 17.92 0.85
C MET A 16 13.16 19.16 0.76
N THR A 17 13.73 20.35 0.63
CA THR A 17 12.94 21.58 0.38
C THR A 17 12.13 21.47 -0.90
N ASN A 18 12.74 21.00 -2.00
CA ASN A 18 12.04 20.82 -3.27
C ASN A 18 10.97 19.73 -3.19
N LEU A 19 11.25 18.59 -2.55
CA LEU A 19 10.26 17.52 -2.42
C LEU A 19 9.03 17.97 -1.61
N ARG A 20 9.24 18.79 -0.56
CA ARG A 20 8.17 19.33 0.29
C ARG A 20 7.26 20.32 -0.43
N SER A 21 7.68 20.93 -1.54
CA SER A 21 6.85 21.85 -2.34
C SER A 21 6.05 21.15 -3.45
N THR A 22 6.08 19.81 -3.51
CA THR A 22 5.41 19.02 -4.55
C THR A 22 4.36 18.08 -3.98
N HIS A 23 3.55 17.49 -4.86
CA HIS A 23 2.72 16.33 -4.52
C HIS A 23 3.53 15.04 -4.72
N PRO A 24 3.89 14.31 -3.65
CA PRO A 24 4.80 13.18 -3.78
C PRO A 24 4.10 11.93 -4.31
N HIS A 25 4.74 11.26 -5.26
CA HIS A 25 4.36 9.93 -5.72
C HIS A 25 5.49 8.95 -5.39
N PHE A 26 5.17 7.79 -4.82
CA PHE A 26 6.16 6.83 -4.34
C PHE A 26 6.08 5.53 -5.13
N VAL A 27 7.20 5.14 -5.75
CA VAL A 27 7.37 3.84 -6.40
C VAL A 27 8.29 2.97 -5.53
N ARG A 28 7.85 1.76 -5.17
CA ARG A 28 8.64 0.80 -4.40
C ARG A 28 9.01 -0.39 -5.28
N CYS A 29 10.26 -0.44 -5.69
CA CYS A 29 10.79 -1.57 -6.45
C CYS A 29 11.01 -2.79 -5.54
N LEU A 30 10.82 -3.98 -6.08
CA LEU A 30 11.07 -5.25 -5.42
C LEU A 30 11.98 -6.11 -6.28
N ILE A 31 13.01 -6.67 -5.67
CA ILE A 31 13.87 -7.68 -6.29
C ILE A 31 13.21 -9.05 -6.08
N PRO A 32 12.90 -9.80 -7.15
CA PRO A 32 12.20 -11.07 -7.01
C PRO A 32 13.12 -12.21 -6.54
N ASN A 33 14.42 -12.15 -6.81
CA ASN A 33 15.43 -13.14 -6.41
C ASN A 33 16.85 -12.55 -6.50
N GLU A 34 17.82 -13.13 -5.80
CA GLU A 34 19.23 -12.69 -5.87
C GLU A 34 19.99 -13.26 -7.07
N SER A 35 19.56 -14.41 -7.60
CA SER A 35 20.22 -15.09 -8.72
C SER A 35 20.05 -14.39 -10.08
N LYS A 36 19.27 -13.32 -10.14
CA LYS A 36 18.90 -12.57 -11.37
C LYS A 36 18.23 -13.45 -12.42
N THR A 37 17.57 -14.52 -11.99
CA THR A 37 16.89 -15.46 -12.87
C THR A 37 15.47 -14.96 -13.18
N PRO A 38 15.08 -14.82 -14.46
CA PRO A 38 13.71 -14.42 -14.79
C PRO A 38 12.70 -15.50 -14.35
N GLY A 39 11.52 -15.07 -13.90
CA GLY A 39 10.43 -15.97 -13.50
C GLY A 39 10.58 -16.64 -12.12
N LEU A 40 11.74 -16.52 -11.47
CA LEU A 40 11.96 -17.01 -10.11
C LEU A 40 11.52 -15.96 -9.08
N MET A 41 10.72 -16.36 -8.10
CA MET A 41 10.33 -15.48 -6.98
C MET A 41 10.67 -16.12 -5.64
N GLU A 42 11.53 -15.45 -4.88
CA GLU A 42 11.96 -15.85 -3.55
C GLU A 42 11.09 -15.15 -2.50
N ASN A 43 10.12 -15.88 -1.96
CA ASN A 43 9.13 -15.32 -1.05
C ASN A 43 9.75 -14.65 0.19
N PHE A 44 10.80 -15.24 0.77
CA PHE A 44 11.45 -14.67 1.95
C PHE A 44 12.06 -13.29 1.66
N LEU A 45 12.78 -13.18 0.54
CA LEU A 45 13.39 -11.93 0.08
C LEU A 45 12.33 -10.85 -0.19
N VAL A 46 11.26 -11.20 -0.90
CA VAL A 46 10.18 -10.26 -1.23
C VAL A 46 9.45 -9.79 0.04
N ILE A 47 9.11 -10.70 0.95
CA ILE A 47 8.44 -10.36 2.21
C ILE A 47 9.34 -9.46 3.07
N HIS A 48 10.64 -9.74 3.14
CA HIS A 48 11.59 -8.89 3.85
C HIS A 48 11.60 -7.46 3.28
N GLN A 49 11.71 -7.31 1.95
CA GLN A 49 11.63 -6.00 1.29
C GLN A 49 10.30 -5.28 1.55
N LEU A 50 9.16 -5.99 1.50
CA LEU A 50 7.85 -5.40 1.79
C LEU A 50 7.73 -4.83 3.22
N ARG A 51 8.41 -5.45 4.19
CA ARG A 51 8.50 -4.96 5.57
C ARG A 51 9.40 -3.72 5.65
N CYS A 52 10.62 -3.81 5.13
CA CYS A 52 11.64 -2.76 5.25
C CYS A 52 11.36 -1.53 4.38
N ASN A 53 10.73 -1.70 3.21
CA ASN A 53 10.37 -0.60 2.31
C ASN A 53 9.10 0.17 2.75
N GLY A 54 8.50 -0.22 3.88
CA GLY A 54 7.34 0.43 4.46
C GLY A 54 6.00 0.12 3.77
N VAL A 55 5.95 -0.86 2.86
CA VAL A 55 4.70 -1.23 2.17
C VAL A 55 3.70 -1.84 3.16
N LEU A 56 4.12 -2.86 3.92
CA LEU A 56 3.25 -3.46 4.93
C LEU A 56 2.94 -2.51 6.07
N GLU A 57 3.89 -1.61 6.39
CA GLU A 57 3.70 -0.58 7.41
C GLU A 57 2.63 0.45 6.98
N GLY A 58 2.65 0.88 5.72
CA GLY A 58 1.60 1.74 5.16
C GLY A 58 0.23 1.09 5.23
N ILE A 59 0.12 -0.18 4.82
CA ILE A 59 -1.13 -0.96 4.95
C ILE A 59 -1.57 -1.03 6.42
N ARG A 60 -0.65 -1.32 7.34
CA ARG A 60 -0.93 -1.42 8.78
C ARG A 60 -1.47 -0.10 9.35
N ILE A 61 -0.89 1.04 8.97
CA ILE A 61 -1.35 2.37 9.37
C ILE A 61 -2.77 2.62 8.82
N CYS A 62 -3.01 2.38 7.53
CA CYS A 62 -4.33 2.56 6.91
C CYS A 62 -5.43 1.72 7.59
N ARG A 63 -5.08 0.51 8.05
CA ARG A 63 -6.02 -0.39 8.76
C ARG A 63 -6.46 0.11 10.13
N LYS A 64 -5.76 1.08 10.74
CA LYS A 64 -6.20 1.70 12.00
C LYS A 64 -7.40 2.65 11.82
N GLY A 65 -7.70 3.04 10.58
CA GLY A 65 -8.89 3.81 10.24
C GLY A 65 -9.92 2.97 9.49
N PHE A 66 -10.46 3.53 8.41
CA PHE A 66 -11.41 2.88 7.50
C PHE A 66 -10.75 2.68 6.14
N PRO A 67 -10.00 1.58 5.93
CA PRO A 67 -9.22 1.36 4.71
C PRO A 67 -10.10 1.07 3.50
N SER A 68 -11.29 0.51 3.70
CA SER A 68 -12.26 0.24 2.63
C SER A 68 -13.23 1.40 2.50
N ARG A 69 -13.19 2.10 1.36
CA ARG A 69 -14.13 3.18 1.01
C ARG A 69 -14.70 2.86 -0.37
N ILE A 70 -15.96 2.42 -0.40
CA ILE A 70 -16.68 2.06 -1.63
C ILE A 70 -17.68 3.17 -1.92
N ILE A 71 -17.78 3.58 -3.18
CA ILE A 71 -18.77 4.58 -3.62
C ILE A 71 -20.17 3.99 -3.44
N TYR A 72 -21.13 4.81 -3.00
CA TYR A 72 -22.48 4.35 -2.67
C TYR A 72 -23.17 3.58 -3.81
N ALA A 73 -23.04 4.05 -5.05
CA ALA A 73 -23.63 3.40 -6.23
C ALA A 73 -23.10 1.95 -6.38
N ASP A 74 -21.78 1.78 -6.32
CA ASP A 74 -21.13 0.46 -6.39
C ASP A 74 -21.53 -0.43 -5.21
N PHE A 75 -21.63 0.14 -4.01
CA PHE A 75 -22.07 -0.57 -2.82
C PHE A 75 -23.50 -1.09 -2.99
N LYS A 76 -24.44 -0.21 -3.38
CA LYS A 76 -25.83 -0.59 -3.60
C LYS A 76 -25.93 -1.66 -4.68
N GLN A 77 -25.32 -1.45 -5.84
CA GLN A 77 -25.33 -2.43 -6.93
C GLN A 77 -24.79 -3.80 -6.48
N ARG A 78 -23.67 -3.82 -5.76
CA ARG A 78 -23.01 -5.06 -5.32
C ARG A 78 -23.78 -5.81 -4.22
N TYR A 79 -24.48 -5.11 -3.33
CA TYR A 79 -25.06 -5.70 -2.12
C TYR A 79 -26.60 -5.76 -2.09
N THR A 80 -27.31 -5.18 -3.07
CA THR A 80 -28.78 -5.22 -3.13
C THR A 80 -29.32 -6.66 -3.23
N LEU A 81 -28.70 -7.53 -4.05
CA LEU A 81 -29.10 -8.94 -4.16
C LEU A 81 -28.86 -9.74 -2.87
N LYS A 82 -27.85 -9.36 -2.07
CA LYS A 82 -27.57 -10.00 -0.78
C LYS A 82 -28.61 -9.62 0.27
N HIS A 83 -29.11 -8.39 0.25
CA HIS A 83 -30.22 -7.95 1.10
C HIS A 83 -31.56 -8.63 0.74
N ALA A 84 -31.82 -8.87 -0.55
CA ALA A 84 -33.05 -9.51 -1.00
C ALA A 84 -33.17 -11.00 -0.57
N ARG A 85 -32.04 -11.69 -0.39
CA ARG A 85 -32.01 -13.09 0.05
C ARG A 85 -32.15 -13.28 1.56
N THR A 86 -31.87 -12.26 2.37
CA THR A 86 -32.07 -12.31 3.82
C THR A 86 -33.54 -12.23 4.25
N HIS A 87 -34.46 -11.87 3.34
CA HIS A 87 -35.91 -11.85 3.62
C HIS A 87 -36.68 -13.06 3.08
N THR A 88 -36.02 -14.08 2.52
CA THR A 88 -36.69 -15.23 1.87
C THR A 88 -36.40 -16.60 2.52
N THR A 89 -35.73 -16.65 3.68
CA THR A 89 -35.45 -17.91 4.41
C THR A 89 -35.86 -17.92 5.89
N GLU A 90 -36.92 -17.19 6.25
CA GLU A 90 -37.62 -17.39 7.53
C GLU A 90 -39.11 -17.56 7.25
N GLY A 91 -39.61 -18.82 7.33
CA GLY A 91 -41.04 -19.11 7.43
C GLY A 91 -41.68 -19.94 6.31
N SER A 92 -41.26 -21.20 6.13
CA SER A 92 -42.17 -22.27 5.70
C SER A 92 -41.81 -23.62 6.34
N ALA A 93 -42.27 -23.78 7.58
CA ALA A 93 -42.69 -25.03 8.25
C ALA A 93 -42.96 -24.70 9.73
N PRO A 94 -44.01 -25.24 10.39
CA PRO A 94 -45.12 -26.07 9.91
C PRO A 94 -46.38 -25.26 9.56
#